data_AF-A0A841D9N9-F1
#
_entry.id   AF-A0A841D9N9-F1
#
_cell.length_a   1.000
_cell.length_b   1.000
_cell.length_c   1.000
_cell.angle_alpha   90.00
_cell.angle_beta   90.00
_cell.angle_gamma   90.00
#
_symmetry.space_group_name_H-M   'P 1'
#
loop_
_entity.id
_entity.type
_entity.pdbx_description
1 polymer ?
#
loop_
_entity_poly.entity_id
_entity_poly.type
_entity_poly.pdbx_seq_one_letter_code
_entity_poly.pdbx_strand_id
1 'polypeptide(L)'
;MTGGLRGPAAPPYTLPGRVRARATMWGLGALSLFSIGWFLLGLVHPPAWPIVAWIPVVVSVPVAALACARVSRSAALPAAARSFWRRLSVSMAVLSAGLANGVYDVFTVPGVSLRYTGPLTMVLYLGALLITIWALLGLPIGQRSRRALLTLGLDAGVVMLAAGLFAWHLMLRVAPDVAAATGSSWSTLVVVALCFLEVLTAVKLLLTGAGPLHRGVLAALGMSVVAGAASSALAPFLHAKPYLATTHLGIPLIAFFTGLAVERQLRVSAEPAAAPRRRRRPFSLLPYVAIAATDVLLVISAQESGPELRVIAAGTIAITALVVLRQIVAFYDNASLQDQLSHQATHDTLTRLANRALFTERAEGALTETAGRGVALALIDLDDFKTVNDRLGHAVGDALLVAVADRLSACIRRGDTVARLGGDEFAVLLRDVTAAEADQITERIITTLGTPVAADGHELLVQASIGLVDGVAGMDASELLRRADVAMYTAKERGKSRYVRYAQDMDTRAVEHARLGAELRQALTAGELFLLYQPVVALPGGELSGVEALVRWRHPEHGLVSPAEFIPVAERTGMIVEVGAWVLREACRQMAAW
;
A
#
# COMPACT_ATOMS: atom_id res chain seq x y z
N MET A 1 23.05 18.91 7.76
CA MET A 1 23.32 18.68 6.32
C MET A 1 22.84 17.27 6.01
N THR A 2 21.87 16.98 5.15
CA THR A 2 21.32 17.63 3.95
C THR A 2 19.79 17.58 3.99
N GLY A 3 19.14 18.74 3.96
CA GLY A 3 17.69 18.87 3.86
C GLY A 3 17.23 18.62 2.42
N GLY A 4 16.49 17.55 2.19
CA GLY A 4 15.83 17.27 0.92
C GLY A 4 14.60 18.17 0.74
N LEU A 5 14.79 19.30 0.07
CA LEU A 5 13.72 20.17 -0.42
C LEU A 5 12.76 19.33 -1.29
N ARG A 6 11.53 19.09 -0.80
CA ARG A 6 10.43 18.64 -1.65
C ARG A 6 10.15 19.75 -2.65
N GLY A 7 10.51 19.54 -3.92
CA GLY A 7 10.13 20.44 -5.00
C GLY A 7 8.61 20.59 -5.12
N PRO A 8 8.13 21.69 -5.74
CA PRO A 8 6.71 21.97 -5.87
C PRO A 8 6.00 20.81 -6.58
N ALA A 9 4.86 20.38 -6.01
CA ALA A 9 4.01 19.37 -6.61
C ALA A 9 3.64 19.79 -8.05
N ALA A 10 3.92 18.93 -9.03
CA ALA A 10 3.55 19.19 -10.41
C ALA A 10 2.03 19.41 -10.52
N PRO A 11 1.56 20.42 -11.27
CA PRO A 11 0.14 20.69 -11.40
C PRO A 11 -0.59 19.46 -11.98
N PRO A 12 -1.79 19.14 -11.47
CA PRO A 12 -2.58 18.03 -12.01
C PRO A 12 -2.87 18.25 -13.49
N TYR A 13 -2.79 17.17 -14.25
CA TYR A 13 -2.94 17.18 -15.71
C TYR A 13 -4.27 17.80 -16.14
N THR A 14 -4.27 18.60 -17.21
CA THR A 14 -5.48 19.28 -17.71
C THR A 14 -6.48 18.27 -18.29
N LEU A 15 -7.74 18.35 -17.87
CA LEU A 15 -8.87 17.51 -18.34
C LEU A 15 -8.93 17.32 -19.88
N PRO A 16 -8.64 18.32 -20.73
CA PRO A 16 -8.73 18.18 -22.20
C PRO A 16 -7.78 17.13 -22.79
N GLY A 17 -6.57 16.98 -22.24
CA GLY A 17 -5.61 16.01 -22.76
C GLY A 17 -6.02 14.56 -22.45
N ARG A 18 -6.72 14.32 -21.34
CA ARG A 18 -7.22 12.98 -20.98
C ARG A 18 -8.37 12.55 -21.88
N VAL A 19 -9.29 13.46 -22.16
CA VAL A 19 -10.42 13.21 -23.07
C VAL A 19 -9.89 12.81 -24.45
N ARG A 20 -8.90 13.55 -24.96
CA ARG A 20 -8.25 13.25 -26.25
C ARG A 20 -7.50 11.91 -26.24
N ALA A 21 -6.75 11.59 -25.19
CA ALA A 21 -6.05 10.31 -25.08
C ALA A 21 -7.02 9.13 -25.01
N ARG A 22 -8.12 9.27 -24.25
CA ARG A 22 -9.17 8.26 -24.15
C ARG A 22 -9.89 8.05 -25.48
N ALA A 23 -10.22 9.14 -26.20
CA ALA A 23 -10.78 9.05 -27.55
C ALA A 23 -9.82 8.36 -28.53
N THR A 24 -8.52 8.68 -28.45
CA THR A 24 -7.48 8.03 -29.28
C THR A 24 -7.40 6.53 -28.99
N MET A 25 -7.44 6.12 -27.72
CA MET A 25 -7.44 4.71 -27.31
C MET A 25 -8.67 3.97 -27.83
N TRP A 26 -9.88 4.55 -27.72
CA TRP A 26 -11.09 3.95 -28.29
C TRP A 26 -11.04 3.83 -29.80
N GLY A 27 -10.51 4.85 -30.51
CA GLY A 27 -10.32 4.79 -31.96
C GLY A 27 -9.38 3.66 -32.39
N LEU A 28 -8.25 3.49 -31.68
CA LEU A 28 -7.33 2.37 -31.91
C LEU A 28 -7.98 1.01 -31.57
N GLY A 29 -8.85 0.97 -30.56
CA GLY A 29 -9.61 -0.22 -30.20
C GLY A 29 -10.61 -0.61 -31.29
N ALA A 30 -11.33 0.35 -31.87
CA ALA A 30 -12.24 0.11 -32.97
C ALA A 30 -11.51 -0.43 -34.23
N LEU A 31 -10.35 0.13 -34.56
CA LEU A 31 -9.50 -0.37 -35.64
C LEU A 31 -9.01 -1.80 -35.38
N SER A 32 -8.65 -2.11 -34.13
CA SER A 32 -8.21 -3.47 -33.75
C SER A 32 -9.35 -4.48 -33.82
N LEU A 33 -10.56 -4.11 -33.38
CA LEU A 33 -11.75 -4.96 -33.48
C LEU A 33 -12.12 -5.23 -34.94
N PHE A 34 -12.07 -4.20 -35.80
CA PHE A 34 -12.25 -4.36 -37.23
C PHE A 34 -11.23 -5.34 -37.81
N SER A 35 -9.94 -5.18 -37.49
CA SER A 35 -8.89 -6.09 -37.93
C SER A 35 -9.09 -7.53 -37.47
N ILE A 36 -9.49 -7.74 -36.20
CA ILE A 36 -9.81 -9.08 -35.69
C ILE A 36 -10.97 -9.68 -36.48
N GLY A 37 -12.08 -8.95 -36.63
CA GLY A 37 -13.25 -9.42 -37.36
C GLY A 37 -12.95 -9.75 -38.82
N TRP A 38 -12.20 -8.88 -39.50
CA TRP A 38 -11.75 -9.10 -40.87
C TRP A 38 -10.84 -10.33 -40.99
N PHE A 39 -9.88 -10.48 -40.08
CA PHE A 39 -8.96 -11.61 -40.07
C PHE A 39 -9.69 -12.93 -39.82
N LEU A 40 -10.61 -12.98 -38.84
CA LEU A 40 -11.42 -14.15 -38.54
C LEU A 40 -12.34 -14.53 -39.71
N LEU A 41 -12.98 -13.55 -40.36
CA LEU A 41 -13.79 -13.80 -41.55
C LEU A 41 -12.94 -14.36 -42.68
N GLY A 42 -11.74 -13.82 -42.89
CA GLY A 42 -10.75 -14.31 -43.85
C GLY A 42 -10.28 -15.75 -43.60
N LEU A 43 -10.34 -16.23 -42.35
CA LEU A 43 -10.01 -17.63 -42.06
C LEU A 43 -11.07 -18.59 -42.60
N VAL A 44 -12.32 -18.17 -42.74
CA VAL A 44 -13.41 -19.03 -43.22
C VAL A 44 -13.70 -18.78 -44.70
N HIS A 45 -13.68 -17.52 -45.13
CA HIS A 45 -14.01 -17.10 -46.49
C HIS A 45 -12.94 -16.20 -47.09
N PRO A 46 -12.51 -16.43 -48.35
CA PRO A 46 -11.61 -15.50 -49.02
C PRO A 46 -12.32 -14.14 -49.20
N PRO A 47 -11.75 -13.04 -48.68
CA PRO A 47 -12.38 -11.74 -48.77
C PRO A 47 -12.33 -11.24 -50.21
N ALA A 48 -13.45 -10.67 -50.68
CA ALA A 48 -13.55 -10.10 -52.03
C ALA A 48 -12.60 -8.90 -52.23
N TRP A 49 -12.22 -8.21 -51.15
CA TRP A 49 -11.38 -7.00 -51.19
C TRP A 49 -10.24 -7.07 -50.15
N PRO A 50 -9.20 -7.92 -50.35
CA PRO A 50 -8.13 -8.14 -49.38
C PRO A 50 -7.39 -6.85 -48.96
N ILE A 51 -7.40 -5.83 -49.82
CA ILE A 51 -6.74 -4.54 -49.60
C ILE A 51 -7.30 -3.77 -48.39
N VAL A 52 -8.57 -4.00 -48.03
CA VAL A 52 -9.24 -3.31 -46.92
C VAL A 52 -8.54 -3.59 -45.59
N ALA A 53 -7.90 -4.76 -45.45
CA ALA A 53 -7.12 -5.14 -44.27
C ALA A 53 -5.93 -4.21 -43.96
N TRP A 54 -5.44 -3.46 -44.96
CA TRP A 54 -4.32 -2.53 -44.79
C TRP A 54 -4.72 -1.18 -44.18
N ILE A 55 -6.00 -0.81 -44.24
CA ILE A 55 -6.47 0.49 -43.70
C ILE A 55 -6.18 0.60 -42.19
N PRO A 56 -6.57 -0.37 -41.33
CA PRO A 56 -6.21 -0.32 -39.91
C PRO A 56 -4.69 -0.33 -39.67
N VAL A 57 -3.93 -1.03 -40.50
CA VAL A 57 -2.47 -1.16 -40.36
C VAL A 57 -1.78 0.18 -40.58
N VAL A 58 -2.11 0.88 -41.66
CA VAL A 58 -1.50 2.17 -42.02
C VAL A 58 -2.01 3.30 -41.12
N VAL A 59 -3.25 3.23 -40.62
CA VAL A 59 -3.84 4.30 -39.78
C VAL A 59 -3.44 4.18 -38.30
N SER A 60 -3.37 2.96 -37.76
CA SER A 60 -3.20 2.75 -36.31
C SER A 60 -1.83 3.20 -35.78
N VAL A 61 -0.74 2.93 -36.52
CA VAL A 61 0.63 3.25 -36.06
C VAL A 61 0.90 4.75 -36.03
N PRO A 62 0.57 5.57 -37.05
CA PRO A 62 0.70 7.03 -36.96
C PRO A 62 -0.13 7.63 -35.84
N VAL A 63 -1.36 7.14 -35.62
CA VAL A 63 -2.23 7.61 -34.54
C VAL A 63 -1.60 7.35 -33.17
N ALA A 64 -1.03 6.16 -32.97
CA ALA A 64 -0.32 5.81 -31.74
C ALA A 64 1.01 6.59 -31.60
N ALA A 65 1.75 6.81 -32.69
CA ALA A 65 2.96 7.64 -32.69
C ALA A 65 2.66 9.08 -32.24
N LEU A 66 1.58 9.68 -32.76
CA LEU A 66 1.11 11.00 -32.34
C LEU A 66 0.68 11.02 -30.87
N ALA A 67 0.04 9.95 -30.37
CA ALA A 67 -0.30 9.82 -28.96
C ALA A 67 0.96 9.82 -28.07
N CYS A 68 1.98 9.04 -28.42
CA CYS A 68 3.29 9.03 -27.74
C CYS A 68 3.98 10.39 -27.79
N ALA A 69 3.98 11.06 -28.94
CA ALA A 69 4.54 12.41 -29.11
C ALA A 69 3.88 13.42 -28.18
N ARG A 70 2.54 13.40 -28.09
CA ARG A 70 1.77 14.30 -27.21
C ARG A 70 2.10 14.06 -25.74
N VAL A 71 2.14 12.80 -25.30
CA VAL A 71 2.50 12.46 -23.92
C VAL A 71 3.93 12.91 -23.60
N SER A 72 4.88 12.75 -24.52
CA SER A 72 6.28 13.12 -24.31
C SER A 72 6.50 14.62 -24.06
N ARG A 73 5.58 15.47 -24.55
CA ARG A 73 5.62 16.93 -24.37
C ARG A 73 4.98 17.38 -23.05
N SER A 74 4.40 16.46 -22.27
CA SER A 74 3.75 16.80 -21.01
C SER A 74 4.77 17.15 -19.92
N ALA A 75 4.72 18.38 -19.42
CA ALA A 75 5.58 18.84 -18.32
C ALA A 75 5.33 18.12 -16.98
N ALA A 76 4.19 17.44 -16.83
CA ALA A 76 3.84 16.70 -15.61
C ALA A 76 4.60 15.36 -15.46
N LEU A 77 5.35 14.93 -16.48
CA LEU A 77 6.08 13.67 -16.47
C LEU A 77 7.57 13.87 -16.09
N PRO A 78 8.15 12.93 -15.32
CA PRO A 78 9.60 12.88 -15.08
C PRO A 78 10.39 12.89 -16.40
N ALA A 79 11.59 13.47 -16.38
CA ALA A 79 12.43 13.59 -17.57
C ALA A 79 12.70 12.23 -18.26
N ALA A 80 12.88 11.16 -17.48
CA ALA A 80 13.05 9.80 -17.98
C ALA A 80 11.79 9.24 -18.67
N ALA A 81 10.59 9.57 -18.18
CA ALA A 81 9.35 9.17 -18.85
C ALA A 81 9.16 9.95 -20.15
N ARG A 82 9.45 11.26 -20.17
CA ARG A 82 9.38 12.08 -21.38
C ARG A 82 10.34 11.60 -22.46
N SER A 83 11.58 11.31 -22.10
CA SER A 83 12.58 10.79 -23.04
C SER A 83 12.16 9.43 -23.59
N PHE A 84 11.62 8.53 -22.77
CA PHE A 84 11.04 7.26 -23.19
C PHE A 84 9.93 7.44 -24.23
N TRP A 85 8.88 8.21 -23.92
CA TRP A 85 7.75 8.42 -24.83
C TRP A 85 8.15 9.11 -26.13
N ARG A 86 9.14 10.02 -26.09
CA ARG A 86 9.69 10.67 -27.28
C ARG A 86 10.40 9.65 -28.18
N ARG A 87 11.25 8.80 -27.62
CA ARG A 87 11.96 7.75 -28.37
C ARG A 87 10.99 6.71 -28.93
N LEU A 88 9.98 6.32 -28.15
CA LEU A 88 8.93 5.40 -28.60
C LEU A 88 8.12 6.01 -29.76
N SER A 89 7.81 7.31 -29.71
CA SER A 89 7.16 8.01 -30.84
C SER A 89 8.01 7.97 -32.11
N VAL A 90 9.33 8.14 -32.01
CA VAL A 90 10.24 8.04 -33.17
C VAL A 90 10.26 6.63 -33.71
N SER A 91 10.37 5.61 -32.85
CA SER A 91 10.28 4.20 -33.24
C SER A 91 9.00 3.89 -34.02
N MET A 92 7.84 4.35 -33.52
CA MET A 92 6.56 4.15 -34.22
C MET A 92 6.48 4.91 -35.55
N ALA A 93 7.10 6.08 -35.67
CA ALA A 93 7.18 6.79 -36.95
C ALA A 93 8.02 6.04 -37.99
N VAL A 94 9.14 5.46 -37.57
CA VAL A 94 9.98 4.58 -38.42
C VAL A 94 9.21 3.32 -38.82
N LEU A 95 8.46 2.72 -37.88
CA LEU A 95 7.59 1.58 -38.18
C LEU A 95 6.50 1.94 -39.20
N SER A 96 5.85 3.11 -39.07
CA SER A 96 4.89 3.60 -40.05
C SER A 96 5.49 3.78 -41.45
N ALA A 97 6.71 4.31 -41.55
CA ALA A 97 7.41 4.43 -42.82
C ALA A 97 7.69 3.05 -43.44
N GLY A 98 8.08 2.07 -42.62
CA GLY A 98 8.25 0.67 -43.05
C GLY A 98 6.94 0.08 -43.56
N LEU A 99 5.83 0.26 -42.84
CA LEU A 99 4.52 -0.23 -43.26
C LEU A 99 4.04 0.41 -44.56
N ALA A 100 4.24 1.72 -44.73
CA ALA A 100 3.92 2.42 -45.97
C ALA A 100 4.76 1.90 -47.15
N ASN A 101 6.06 1.65 -46.93
CA ASN A 101 6.90 1.02 -47.95
C ASN A 101 6.44 -0.41 -48.26
N GLY A 102 6.07 -1.21 -47.27
CA GLY A 102 5.55 -2.56 -47.49
C GLY A 102 4.26 -2.57 -48.31
N VAL A 103 3.36 -1.60 -48.08
CA VAL A 103 2.16 -1.39 -48.92
C VAL A 103 2.58 -1.05 -50.36
N TYR A 104 3.52 -0.12 -50.54
CA TYR A 104 4.05 0.24 -51.86
C TYR A 104 4.66 -0.96 -52.59
N ASP A 105 5.47 -1.77 -51.91
CA ASP A 105 6.11 -2.98 -52.46
C ASP A 105 5.05 -3.96 -52.99
N VAL A 106 3.94 -4.15 -52.26
CA VAL A 106 2.85 -5.05 -52.64
C VAL A 106 2.11 -4.59 -53.91
N PHE A 107 2.05 -3.27 -54.18
CA PHE A 107 1.36 -2.73 -55.36
C PHE A 107 2.25 -2.52 -56.58
N THR A 108 3.56 -2.41 -56.39
CA THR A 108 4.49 -2.03 -57.46
C THR A 108 5.33 -3.18 -57.99
N VAL A 109 5.58 -4.21 -57.18
CA VAL A 109 6.34 -5.38 -57.63
C VAL A 109 5.38 -6.41 -58.25
N PRO A 110 5.46 -6.70 -59.56
CA PRO A 110 4.54 -7.62 -60.22
C PRO A 110 4.68 -9.04 -59.68
N GLY A 111 3.56 -9.72 -59.40
CA GLY A 111 3.54 -11.14 -59.03
C GLY A 111 3.91 -11.45 -57.58
N VAL A 112 4.12 -10.44 -56.72
CA VAL A 112 4.40 -10.67 -55.30
C VAL A 112 3.12 -10.91 -54.49
N SER A 113 3.23 -11.75 -53.45
CA SER A 113 2.12 -11.98 -52.52
C SER A 113 1.87 -10.77 -51.62
N LEU A 114 0.66 -10.65 -51.05
CA LEU A 114 0.32 -9.68 -49.99
C LEU A 114 1.18 -9.82 -48.72
N ARG A 115 2.06 -10.83 -48.65
CA ARG A 115 3.00 -11.11 -47.56
C ARG A 115 4.44 -10.72 -47.89
N TYR A 116 4.70 -10.27 -49.12
CA TYR A 116 6.03 -9.83 -49.52
C TYR A 116 6.48 -8.65 -48.67
N THR A 117 7.74 -8.72 -48.21
CA THR A 117 8.36 -7.67 -47.42
C THR A 117 9.69 -7.32 -48.05
N GLY A 118 9.77 -6.13 -48.65
CA GLY A 118 10.97 -5.69 -49.36
C GLY A 118 12.16 -5.42 -48.44
N PRO A 119 13.38 -5.30 -49.01
CA PRO A 119 14.60 -5.05 -48.25
C PRO A 119 14.55 -3.80 -47.36
N LEU A 120 14.03 -2.71 -47.91
CA LEU A 120 13.90 -1.43 -47.21
C LEU A 120 12.92 -1.53 -46.04
N THR A 121 11.79 -2.24 -46.24
CA THR A 121 10.80 -2.51 -45.19
C THR A 121 11.43 -3.25 -44.00
N MET A 122 12.26 -4.27 -44.26
CA MET A 122 12.98 -5.02 -43.21
C MET A 122 13.96 -4.15 -42.43
N VAL A 123 14.73 -3.29 -43.12
CA VAL A 123 15.67 -2.36 -42.47
C VAL A 123 14.93 -1.36 -41.58
N LEU A 124 13.78 -0.85 -42.04
CA LEU A 124 12.95 0.06 -41.25
C LEU A 124 12.34 -0.62 -40.02
N TYR A 125 11.89 -1.87 -40.13
CA TYR A 125 11.42 -2.63 -38.96
C TYR A 125 12.53 -2.88 -37.94
N LEU A 126 13.73 -3.25 -38.40
CA LEU A 126 14.89 -3.44 -37.53
C LEU A 126 15.27 -2.13 -36.83
N GLY A 127 15.31 -1.03 -37.57
CA GLY A 127 15.56 0.30 -37.02
C GLY A 127 14.52 0.71 -35.98
N ALA A 128 13.23 0.49 -36.26
CA ALA A 128 12.14 0.79 -35.32
C ALA A 128 12.32 0.02 -33.99
N LEU A 129 12.65 -1.27 -34.06
CA LEU A 129 12.82 -2.13 -32.89
C LEU A 129 14.08 -1.77 -32.07
N LEU A 130 15.19 -1.46 -32.74
CA LEU A 130 16.42 -0.97 -32.07
C LEU A 130 16.15 0.35 -31.33
N ILE A 131 15.36 1.26 -31.90
CA ILE A 131 14.94 2.49 -31.22
C ILE A 131 14.02 2.19 -30.02
N THR A 132 13.15 1.18 -30.10
CA THR A 132 12.32 0.73 -28.96
C THR A 132 13.20 0.24 -27.81
N ILE A 133 14.20 -0.58 -28.10
CA ILE A 133 15.16 -1.08 -27.10
C ILE A 133 15.95 0.09 -26.50
N TRP A 134 16.42 1.03 -27.32
CA TRP A 134 17.09 2.23 -26.84
C TRP A 134 16.18 3.13 -25.97
N ALA A 135 14.88 3.17 -26.25
CA ALA A 135 13.90 3.84 -25.40
C ALA A 135 13.83 3.17 -24.02
N LEU A 136 13.75 1.83 -23.99
CA LEU A 136 13.65 1.05 -22.76
C LEU A 136 14.95 1.06 -21.94
N LEU A 137 16.12 1.02 -22.57
CA LEU A 137 17.42 1.12 -21.90
C LEU A 137 17.61 2.47 -21.18
N GLY A 138 16.94 3.52 -21.64
CA GLY A 138 16.93 4.83 -20.98
C GLY A 138 16.15 4.88 -19.66
N LEU A 139 15.44 3.80 -19.28
CA LEU A 139 14.69 3.73 -18.02
C LEU A 139 15.55 3.10 -16.91
N PRO A 140 15.64 3.77 -15.73
CA PRO A 140 16.44 3.28 -14.61
C PRO A 140 15.87 1.98 -14.04
N ILE A 141 16.74 1.03 -13.72
CA ILE A 141 16.38 -0.19 -13.00
C ILE A 141 16.18 0.23 -11.54
N GLY A 142 14.95 0.11 -11.01
CA GLY A 142 14.67 0.47 -9.62
C GLY A 142 15.54 -0.31 -8.63
N GLN A 143 15.86 0.28 -7.48
CA GLN A 143 16.55 -0.44 -6.41
C GLN A 143 15.67 -1.59 -5.92
N ARG A 144 16.19 -2.82 -5.99
CA ARG A 144 15.47 -4.05 -5.66
C ARG A 144 16.25 -4.85 -4.63
N SER A 145 15.52 -5.45 -3.68
CA SER A 145 16.09 -6.42 -2.75
C SER A 145 16.64 -7.64 -3.52
N ARG A 146 17.59 -8.38 -2.92
CA ARG A 146 18.12 -9.62 -3.52
C ARG A 146 17.01 -10.60 -3.93
N ARG A 147 15.93 -10.69 -3.14
CA ARG A 147 14.75 -11.53 -3.43
C ARG A 147 13.96 -11.00 -4.63
N ALA A 148 13.72 -9.69 -4.71
CA ALA A 148 13.05 -9.08 -5.86
C ALA A 148 13.88 -9.19 -7.16
N LEU A 149 15.21 -9.24 -7.06
CA LEU A 149 16.09 -9.53 -8.18
C LEU A 149 15.98 -11.00 -8.63
N LEU A 150 15.85 -11.93 -7.68
CA LEU A 150 15.67 -13.36 -7.96
C LEU A 150 14.32 -13.64 -8.65
N THR A 151 13.21 -13.13 -8.14
CA THR A 151 11.88 -13.26 -8.79
C THR A 151 11.89 -12.70 -10.21
N LEU A 152 12.56 -11.56 -10.39
CA LEU A 152 12.71 -10.93 -11.69
C LEU A 152 13.57 -11.76 -12.66
N GLY A 153 14.66 -12.34 -12.17
CA GLY A 153 15.51 -13.25 -12.95
C GLY A 153 14.73 -14.47 -13.42
N LEU A 154 13.87 -15.03 -12.57
CA LEU A 154 13.00 -16.15 -12.92
C LEU A 154 11.94 -15.76 -13.97
N ASP A 155 11.23 -14.64 -13.78
CA ASP A 155 10.24 -14.14 -14.75
C ASP A 155 10.90 -13.86 -16.13
N ALA A 156 12.10 -13.27 -16.13
CA ALA A 156 12.87 -13.02 -17.35
C ALA A 156 13.35 -14.33 -18.01
N GLY A 157 13.80 -15.30 -17.21
CA GLY A 157 14.22 -16.62 -17.68
C GLY A 157 13.08 -17.38 -18.36
N VAL A 158 11.87 -17.37 -17.77
CA VAL A 158 10.66 -17.96 -18.37
C VAL A 158 10.39 -17.36 -19.75
N VAL A 159 10.36 -16.04 -19.86
CA VAL A 159 10.07 -15.35 -21.13
C VAL A 159 11.14 -15.61 -22.17
N MET A 160 12.42 -15.55 -21.78
CA MET A 160 13.54 -15.77 -22.68
C MET A 160 13.56 -17.20 -23.23
N LEU A 161 13.33 -18.19 -22.38
CA LEU A 161 13.35 -19.59 -22.77
C LEU A 161 12.13 -19.94 -23.63
N ALA A 162 10.93 -19.49 -23.23
CA ALA A 162 9.69 -19.69 -24.00
C ALA A 162 9.77 -19.06 -25.39
N ALA A 163 10.18 -17.80 -25.47
CA ALA A 163 10.28 -17.11 -26.75
C ALA A 163 11.44 -17.62 -27.60
N GLY A 164 12.56 -18.02 -26.98
CA GLY A 164 13.69 -18.64 -27.68
C GLY A 164 13.35 -19.98 -28.31
N LEU A 165 12.65 -20.87 -27.58
CA LEU A 165 12.17 -22.15 -28.11
C LEU A 165 11.15 -21.95 -29.22
N PHE A 166 10.23 -21.01 -29.02
CA PHE A 166 9.22 -20.69 -30.02
C PHE A 166 9.84 -20.13 -31.30
N ALA A 167 10.77 -19.18 -31.18
CA ALA A 167 11.50 -18.61 -32.30
C ALA A 167 12.36 -19.67 -33.01
N TRP A 168 13.06 -20.53 -32.26
CA TRP A 168 13.82 -21.65 -32.82
C TRP A 168 12.95 -22.60 -33.64
N HIS A 169 11.83 -23.05 -33.08
CA HIS A 169 10.91 -23.97 -33.75
C HIS A 169 10.27 -23.34 -35.00
N LEU A 170 9.81 -22.10 -34.89
CA LEU A 170 9.23 -21.38 -36.02
C LEU A 170 10.28 -21.09 -37.11
N MET A 171 11.52 -20.77 -36.73
CA MET A 171 12.63 -20.54 -37.65
C MET A 171 12.99 -21.80 -38.44
N LEU A 172 13.07 -22.97 -37.79
CA LEU A 172 13.34 -24.23 -38.49
C LEU A 172 12.27 -24.56 -39.55
N ARG A 173 11.02 -24.13 -39.31
CA ARG A 173 9.87 -24.39 -40.19
C ARG A 173 9.67 -23.32 -41.28
N VAL A 174 9.96 -22.05 -40.97
CA VAL A 174 9.62 -20.88 -41.79
C VAL A 174 10.81 -20.33 -42.58
N ALA A 175 12.05 -20.52 -42.12
CA ALA A 175 13.24 -20.06 -42.82
C ALA A 175 13.36 -20.56 -44.28
N PRO A 176 13.00 -21.82 -44.60
CA PRO A 176 13.04 -22.30 -46.00
C PRO A 176 12.03 -21.57 -46.89
N ASP A 177 10.80 -21.36 -46.40
CA ASP A 177 9.72 -20.70 -47.14
C ASP A 177 9.98 -19.19 -47.31
N VAL A 178 10.55 -18.53 -46.28
CA VAL A 178 10.92 -17.12 -46.35
C VAL A 178 12.08 -16.91 -47.32
N ALA A 179 13.12 -17.74 -47.26
CA ALA A 179 14.23 -17.69 -48.20
C ALA A 179 13.76 -17.91 -49.66
N ALA A 180 12.79 -18.80 -49.87
CA ALA A 180 12.17 -19.03 -51.17
C ALA A 180 11.27 -17.87 -51.63
N ALA A 181 10.53 -17.22 -50.73
CA ALA A 181 9.60 -16.14 -51.05
C ALA A 181 10.25 -14.77 -51.26
N THR A 182 11.41 -14.51 -50.64
CA THR A 182 12.15 -13.23 -50.76
C THR A 182 13.33 -13.31 -51.72
N GLY A 183 13.71 -14.51 -52.18
CA GLY A 183 14.83 -14.73 -53.09
C GLY A 183 16.21 -14.37 -52.52
N SER A 184 16.32 -14.20 -51.19
CA SER A 184 17.55 -13.68 -50.58
C SER A 184 17.81 -14.17 -49.16
N SER A 185 18.97 -14.81 -48.96
CA SER A 185 19.37 -15.43 -47.69
C SER A 185 19.52 -14.44 -46.51
N TRP A 186 19.78 -13.15 -46.78
CA TRP A 186 19.93 -12.15 -45.72
C TRP A 186 18.59 -11.78 -45.06
N SER A 187 17.45 -11.92 -45.77
CA SER A 187 16.12 -11.64 -45.22
C SER A 187 15.77 -12.59 -44.06
N THR A 188 16.23 -13.84 -44.15
CA THR A 188 16.07 -14.84 -43.08
C THR A 188 16.86 -14.42 -41.84
N LEU A 189 18.09 -13.94 -42.00
CA LEU A 189 18.91 -13.43 -40.89
C LEU A 189 18.27 -12.22 -40.19
N VAL A 190 17.63 -11.33 -40.95
CA VAL A 190 16.94 -10.16 -40.38
C VAL A 190 15.67 -10.53 -39.64
N VAL A 191 14.86 -11.47 -40.15
CA VAL A 191 13.69 -11.98 -39.43
C VAL A 191 14.09 -12.61 -38.08
N VAL A 192 15.22 -13.31 -38.06
CA VAL A 192 15.76 -13.92 -36.84
C VAL A 192 16.22 -12.86 -35.85
N ALA A 193 16.96 -11.85 -36.32
CA ALA A 193 17.36 -10.72 -35.49
C ALA A 193 16.15 -9.99 -34.88
N LEU A 194 15.08 -9.78 -35.66
CA LEU A 194 13.83 -9.18 -35.17
C LEU A 194 13.20 -10.01 -34.05
N CYS A 195 13.11 -11.34 -34.21
CA CYS A 195 12.57 -12.23 -33.17
C CYS A 195 13.37 -12.13 -31.85
N PHE A 196 14.70 -12.19 -31.91
CA PHE A 196 15.54 -12.07 -30.71
C PHE A 196 15.41 -10.69 -30.04
N LEU A 197 15.31 -9.62 -30.83
CA LEU A 197 15.15 -8.26 -30.33
C LEU A 197 13.76 -8.03 -29.70
N GLU A 198 12.70 -8.72 -30.16
CA GLU A 198 11.39 -8.73 -29.49
C GLU A 198 11.47 -9.39 -28.10
N VAL A 199 12.20 -10.51 -27.96
CA VAL A 199 12.44 -11.14 -26.66
C VAL A 199 13.20 -10.20 -25.74
N LEU A 200 14.24 -9.53 -26.24
CA LEU A 200 15.01 -8.56 -25.47
C LEU A 200 14.14 -7.39 -25.00
N THR A 201 13.20 -6.94 -25.85
CA THR A 201 12.22 -5.91 -25.53
C THR A 201 11.29 -6.37 -24.39
N ALA A 202 10.76 -7.60 -24.46
CA ALA A 202 9.93 -8.19 -23.42
C ALA A 202 10.67 -8.29 -22.07
N VAL A 203 11.89 -8.84 -22.09
CA VAL A 203 12.74 -8.97 -20.91
C VAL A 203 13.04 -7.59 -20.31
N LYS A 204 13.50 -6.64 -21.11
CA LYS A 204 13.81 -5.29 -20.61
C LYS A 204 12.58 -4.60 -20.02
N LEU A 205 11.39 -4.82 -20.58
CA LEU A 205 10.15 -4.27 -20.03
C LEU A 205 9.81 -4.84 -18.65
N LEU A 206 10.06 -6.13 -18.42
CA LEU A 206 9.95 -6.76 -17.09
C LEU A 206 10.97 -6.17 -16.11
N LEU A 207 12.21 -5.94 -16.58
CA LEU A 207 13.31 -5.39 -15.77
C LEU A 207 13.08 -3.95 -15.32
N THR A 208 12.43 -3.14 -16.17
CA THR A 208 12.25 -1.68 -15.99
C THR A 208 11.61 -1.29 -14.64
N GLY A 209 10.76 -2.13 -14.03
CA GLY A 209 10.20 -1.88 -12.70
C GLY A 209 9.35 -0.60 -12.58
N ALA A 210 8.67 -0.42 -11.45
CA ALA A 210 7.88 0.79 -11.20
C ALA A 210 8.82 1.94 -10.79
N GLY A 211 9.41 2.62 -11.78
CA GLY A 211 10.20 3.84 -11.60
C GLY A 211 9.44 5.04 -12.18
N PRO A 212 9.90 5.65 -13.29
CA PRO A 212 9.23 6.79 -13.92
C PRO A 212 7.93 6.42 -14.68
N LEU A 213 7.65 5.13 -14.89
CA LEU A 213 6.43 4.61 -15.50
C LEU A 213 5.67 3.74 -14.48
N HIS A 214 4.34 3.88 -14.45
CA HIS A 214 3.49 3.10 -13.55
C HIS A 214 3.35 1.64 -14.01
N ARG A 215 3.10 0.70 -13.08
CA ARG A 215 2.93 -0.74 -13.40
C ARG A 215 1.85 -1.01 -14.45
N GLY A 216 0.74 -0.27 -14.40
CA GLY A 216 -0.34 -0.40 -15.37
C GLY A 216 0.06 0.00 -16.81
N VAL A 217 1.05 0.89 -16.95
CA VAL A 217 1.60 1.33 -18.24
C VAL A 217 2.55 0.27 -18.79
N LEU A 218 3.45 -0.24 -17.95
CA LEU A 218 4.34 -1.34 -18.30
C LEU A 218 3.57 -2.60 -18.69
N ALA A 219 2.47 -2.91 -17.98
CA ALA A 219 1.60 -4.04 -18.34
C ALA A 219 0.96 -3.87 -19.72
N ALA A 220 0.49 -2.66 -20.07
CA ALA A 220 -0.08 -2.39 -21.38
C ALA A 220 0.97 -2.48 -22.50
N LEU A 221 2.19 -1.95 -22.29
CA LEU A 221 3.31 -2.15 -23.21
C LEU A 221 3.76 -3.62 -23.31
N GLY A 222 3.58 -4.41 -22.24
CA GLY A 222 3.87 -5.85 -22.27
C GLY A 222 2.90 -6.58 -23.18
N MET A 223 1.62 -6.21 -23.11
CA MET A 223 0.60 -6.74 -24.01
C MET A 223 0.82 -6.38 -25.47
N SER A 224 1.44 -5.24 -25.80
CA SER A 224 1.80 -4.94 -27.19
C SER A 224 2.88 -5.89 -27.71
N VAL A 225 3.88 -6.21 -26.90
CA VAL A 225 4.93 -7.19 -27.27
C VAL A 225 4.33 -8.59 -27.43
N VAL A 226 3.46 -9.01 -26.50
CA VAL A 226 2.74 -10.30 -26.60
C VAL A 226 1.86 -10.36 -27.84
N ALA A 227 1.14 -9.29 -28.18
CA ALA A 227 0.29 -9.24 -29.37
C ALA A 227 1.10 -9.35 -30.66
N GLY A 228 2.29 -8.72 -30.73
CA GLY A 228 3.21 -8.86 -31.85
C GLY A 228 3.68 -10.30 -32.02
N ALA A 229 4.23 -10.89 -30.96
CA ALA A 229 4.72 -12.27 -30.96
C ALA A 229 3.62 -13.28 -31.30
N ALA A 230 2.43 -13.14 -30.69
CA ALA A 230 1.29 -14.01 -30.94
C ALA A 230 0.75 -13.90 -32.37
N SER A 231 0.85 -12.71 -33.00
CA SER A 231 0.46 -12.55 -34.40
C SER A 231 1.48 -13.20 -35.34
N SER A 232 2.78 -12.99 -35.08
CA SER A 232 3.86 -13.63 -35.84
C SER A 232 3.81 -15.16 -35.75
N ALA A 233 3.39 -15.70 -34.61
CA ALA A 233 3.16 -17.12 -34.38
C ALA A 233 2.14 -17.76 -35.33
N LEU A 234 1.23 -16.97 -35.90
CA LEU A 234 0.21 -17.46 -36.84
C LEU A 234 0.75 -17.65 -38.26
N ALA A 235 1.93 -17.12 -38.58
CA ALA A 235 2.47 -17.13 -39.95
C ALA A 235 2.49 -18.53 -40.62
N PRO A 236 2.93 -19.62 -39.97
CA PRO A 236 2.96 -20.94 -40.59
C PRO A 236 1.57 -21.47 -40.96
N PHE A 237 0.55 -21.14 -40.16
CA PHE A 237 -0.82 -21.61 -40.36
C PHE A 237 -1.54 -20.89 -41.49
N LEU A 238 -0.99 -19.77 -41.96
CA LEU A 238 -1.58 -18.98 -43.02
C LEU A 238 -1.08 -19.39 -44.41
N HIS A 239 -0.15 -20.34 -44.56
CA HIS A 239 0.49 -20.66 -45.84
C HIS A 239 -0.52 -20.83 -47.00
N ALA A 240 -1.62 -21.56 -46.77
CA ALA A 240 -2.70 -21.79 -47.75
C ALA A 240 -3.62 -20.57 -48.03
N LYS A 241 -3.43 -19.44 -47.35
CA LYS A 241 -4.28 -18.23 -47.40
C LYS A 241 -3.45 -17.00 -47.78
N PRO A 242 -3.12 -16.79 -49.07
CA PRO A 242 -2.22 -15.72 -49.52
C PRO A 242 -2.77 -14.29 -49.33
N TYR A 243 -4.07 -14.16 -49.07
CA TYR A 243 -4.76 -12.89 -48.83
C TYR A 243 -4.76 -12.44 -47.36
N LEU A 244 -4.21 -13.25 -46.43
CA LEU A 244 -4.05 -12.90 -45.03
C LEU A 244 -2.58 -12.70 -44.68
N ALA A 245 -2.28 -11.61 -43.98
CA ALA A 245 -0.97 -11.34 -43.39
C ALA A 245 -1.07 -11.19 -41.88
N THR A 246 -0.07 -11.69 -41.14
CA THR A 246 0.03 -11.52 -39.68
C THR A 246 0.13 -10.06 -39.27
N THR A 247 0.61 -9.18 -40.15
CA THR A 247 0.64 -7.73 -39.96
C THR A 247 -0.75 -7.11 -39.86
N HIS A 248 -1.76 -7.67 -40.54
CA HIS A 248 -3.16 -7.19 -40.49
C HIS A 248 -3.80 -7.32 -39.11
N LEU A 249 -3.31 -8.27 -38.31
CA LEU A 249 -3.78 -8.52 -36.94
C LEU A 249 -2.85 -7.90 -35.89
N GLY A 250 -1.53 -8.10 -36.03
CA GLY A 250 -0.55 -7.72 -35.02
C GLY A 250 -0.36 -6.22 -34.87
N ILE A 251 -0.25 -5.48 -35.98
CA ILE A 251 0.06 -4.04 -35.97
C ILE A 251 -1.03 -3.21 -35.28
N PRO A 252 -2.34 -3.39 -35.59
CA PRO A 252 -3.40 -2.67 -34.89
C PRO A 252 -3.43 -2.96 -33.38
N LEU A 253 -3.21 -4.21 -32.97
CA LEU A 253 -3.16 -4.60 -31.56
C LEU A 253 -1.97 -3.96 -30.82
N ILE A 254 -0.79 -3.95 -31.43
CA ILE A 254 0.39 -3.25 -30.89
C ILE A 254 0.08 -1.77 -30.68
N ALA A 255 -0.54 -1.12 -31.68
CA ALA A 255 -0.92 0.28 -31.61
C ALA A 255 -1.98 0.54 -30.52
N PHE A 256 -3.00 -0.33 -30.39
CA PHE A 256 -4.01 -0.24 -29.33
C PHE A 256 -3.41 -0.34 -27.93
N PHE A 257 -2.59 -1.36 -27.67
CA PHE A 257 -1.97 -1.53 -26.37
C PHE A 257 -0.99 -0.40 -26.02
N THR A 258 -0.32 0.16 -27.02
CA THR A 258 0.48 1.39 -26.86
C THR A 258 -0.40 2.61 -26.53
N GLY A 259 -1.54 2.76 -27.19
CA GLY A 259 -2.54 3.79 -26.89
C GLY A 259 -3.15 3.65 -25.49
N LEU A 260 -3.39 2.42 -25.04
CA LEU A 260 -3.82 2.11 -23.68
C LEU A 260 -2.75 2.46 -22.64
N ALA A 261 -1.48 2.22 -22.96
CA ALA A 261 -0.36 2.60 -22.10
C ALA A 261 -0.28 4.13 -21.94
N VAL A 262 -0.46 4.89 -23.03
CA VAL A 262 -0.56 6.35 -23.03
C VAL A 262 -1.70 6.82 -22.12
N GLU A 263 -2.88 6.24 -22.26
CA GLU A 263 -4.07 6.60 -21.49
C GLU A 263 -3.88 6.36 -19.99
N ARG A 264 -3.32 5.19 -19.63
CA ARG A 264 -3.01 4.83 -18.25
C ARG A 264 -1.93 5.73 -17.64
N GLN A 265 -0.92 6.14 -18.41
CA GLN A 265 0.11 7.06 -17.94
C GLN A 265 -0.51 8.40 -17.52
N LEU A 266 -1.52 8.86 -18.25
CA LEU A 266 -2.22 10.12 -17.95
C LEU A 266 -3.26 10.01 -16.83
N ARG A 267 -3.80 8.81 -16.58
CA ARG A 267 -4.69 8.54 -15.44
C ARG A 267 -3.94 8.45 -14.12
N VAL A 268 -2.80 7.77 -14.07
CA VAL A 268 -2.07 7.57 -12.81
C VAL A 268 -1.52 8.89 -12.25
N SER A 269 -1.19 9.84 -13.12
CA SER A 269 -0.83 11.21 -12.69
C SER A 269 -2.02 12.02 -12.12
N ALA A 270 -3.21 11.42 -11.96
CA ALA A 270 -4.44 12.06 -11.49
C ALA A 270 -4.89 11.70 -10.08
N GLU A 271 -4.64 10.47 -9.66
CA GLU A 271 -5.36 9.84 -8.55
C GLU A 271 -4.36 9.45 -7.46
N PRO A 272 -4.61 9.83 -6.18
CA PRO A 272 -3.88 9.27 -5.05
C PRO A 272 -4.05 7.76 -5.02
N ALA A 273 -2.94 7.04 -4.82
CA ALA A 273 -2.93 5.58 -4.86
C ALA A 273 -3.84 4.97 -3.77
N ALA A 274 -4.94 4.34 -4.19
CA ALA A 274 -5.71 3.49 -3.31
C ALA A 274 -4.90 2.22 -2.96
N ALA A 275 -4.81 1.91 -1.68
CA ALA A 275 -4.14 0.71 -1.19
C ALA A 275 -4.79 -0.55 -1.79
N PRO A 276 -4.00 -1.49 -2.35
CA PRO A 276 -4.55 -2.70 -2.93
C PRO A 276 -5.16 -3.59 -1.84
N ARG A 277 -6.47 -3.86 -1.92
CA ARG A 277 -7.12 -4.91 -1.14
C ARG A 277 -6.68 -6.28 -1.66
N ARG A 278 -5.85 -7.00 -0.88
CA ARG A 278 -5.44 -8.38 -1.18
C ARG A 278 -6.51 -9.36 -0.69
N ARG A 279 -6.96 -10.25 -1.57
CA ARG A 279 -7.76 -11.43 -1.22
C ARG A 279 -6.84 -12.62 -0.95
N ARG A 280 -7.13 -13.36 0.12
CA ARG A 280 -6.47 -14.63 0.48
C ARG A 280 -6.73 -15.68 -0.60
N ARG A 281 -5.70 -16.39 -1.05
CA ARG A 281 -5.84 -17.67 -1.76
C ARG A 281 -4.88 -18.68 -1.11
N PRO A 282 -5.37 -19.85 -0.68
CA PRO A 282 -4.49 -20.89 -0.14
C PRO A 282 -3.59 -21.46 -1.24
N PHE A 283 -2.39 -21.91 -0.86
CA PHE A 283 -1.45 -22.58 -1.75
C PHE A 283 -1.92 -24.01 -2.00
N SER A 284 -2.10 -24.39 -3.27
CA SER A 284 -2.50 -25.75 -3.64
C SER A 284 -1.38 -26.42 -4.43
N LEU A 285 -0.98 -27.61 -4.02
CA LEU A 285 0.01 -28.44 -4.73
C LEU A 285 -0.55 -29.09 -6.01
N LEU A 286 -1.88 -29.18 -6.12
CA LEU A 286 -2.59 -29.91 -7.19
C LEU A 286 -2.18 -29.49 -8.62
N PRO A 287 -2.09 -28.19 -8.97
CA PRO A 287 -1.70 -27.79 -10.34
C PRO A 287 -0.27 -28.19 -10.70
N TYR A 288 0.62 -28.28 -9.71
CA TYR A 288 2.03 -28.62 -9.93
C TYR A 288 2.24 -30.11 -10.16
N VAL A 289 1.50 -30.94 -9.41
CA VAL A 289 1.49 -32.39 -9.62
C VAL A 289 0.95 -32.72 -11.01
N ALA A 290 -0.11 -32.01 -11.44
CA ALA A 290 -0.65 -32.15 -12.79
C ALA A 290 0.37 -31.74 -13.87
N ILE A 291 1.08 -30.62 -13.70
CA ILE A 291 2.13 -30.18 -14.63
C ILE A 291 3.28 -31.19 -14.69
N ALA A 292 3.75 -31.70 -13.56
CA ALA A 292 4.81 -32.70 -13.51
C ALA A 292 4.40 -34.01 -14.20
N ALA A 293 3.13 -34.44 -14.02
CA ALA A 293 2.61 -35.61 -14.71
C ALA A 293 2.54 -35.41 -16.24
N THR A 294 2.12 -34.22 -16.70
CA THR A 294 2.12 -33.89 -18.13
C THR A 294 3.53 -33.76 -18.71
N ASP A 295 4.49 -33.24 -17.94
CA ASP A 295 5.89 -33.14 -18.34
C ASP A 295 6.54 -34.53 -18.49
N VAL A 296 6.24 -35.47 -17.58
CA VAL A 296 6.68 -36.87 -17.69
C VAL A 296 6.11 -37.54 -18.96
N LEU A 297 4.82 -37.34 -19.23
CA LEU A 297 4.19 -37.82 -20.47
C LEU A 297 4.85 -37.21 -21.72
N LEU A 298 5.21 -35.93 -21.66
CA LEU A 298 5.89 -35.23 -22.75
C LEU A 298 7.30 -35.78 -22.99
N VAL A 299 8.05 -36.12 -21.93
CA VAL A 299 9.36 -36.80 -22.06
C VAL A 299 9.22 -38.16 -22.73
N ILE A 300 8.27 -38.98 -22.26
CA ILE A 300 8.03 -40.32 -22.80
C ILE A 300 7.68 -40.24 -24.29
N SER A 301 6.73 -39.37 -24.66
CA SER A 301 6.33 -39.17 -26.05
C SER A 301 7.46 -38.60 -26.93
N ALA A 302 8.33 -37.78 -26.37
CA ALA A 302 9.46 -37.21 -27.09
C ALA A 302 10.58 -38.22 -27.35
N GLN A 303 10.77 -39.25 -26.52
CA GLN A 303 11.79 -40.28 -26.73
C GLN A 303 11.54 -41.12 -27.98
N GLU A 304 10.27 -41.32 -28.34
CA GLU A 304 9.85 -42.08 -29.53
C GLU A 304 9.80 -41.22 -30.81
N SER A 305 10.11 -39.93 -30.70
CA SER A 305 9.93 -38.94 -31.76
C SER A 305 11.25 -38.33 -32.27
N GLY A 306 11.16 -37.55 -33.36
CA GLY A 306 12.31 -36.85 -33.95
C GLY A 306 13.02 -35.86 -33.00
N PRO A 307 14.25 -35.43 -33.32
CA PRO A 307 15.05 -34.54 -32.47
C PRO A 307 14.37 -33.19 -32.16
N GLU A 308 13.47 -32.73 -33.03
CA GLU A 308 12.67 -31.51 -32.83
C GLU A 308 11.75 -31.61 -31.61
N LEU A 309 11.01 -32.73 -31.45
CA LEU A 309 10.09 -32.89 -30.32
C LEU A 309 10.84 -33.04 -28.99
N ARG A 310 12.05 -33.61 -29.00
CA ARG A 310 12.91 -33.70 -27.81
C ARG A 310 13.37 -32.32 -27.31
N VAL A 311 13.72 -31.41 -28.22
CA VAL A 311 14.10 -30.03 -27.85
C VAL A 311 12.90 -29.26 -27.31
N ILE A 312 11.72 -29.41 -27.93
CA ILE A 312 10.48 -28.80 -27.43
C ILE A 312 10.13 -29.33 -26.04
N ALA A 313 10.21 -30.65 -25.83
CA ALA A 313 9.94 -31.28 -24.54
C ALA A 313 10.88 -30.79 -23.44
N ALA A 314 12.20 -30.83 -23.68
CA ALA A 314 13.19 -30.32 -22.74
C ALA A 314 12.98 -28.84 -22.41
N GLY A 315 12.60 -28.07 -23.43
CA GLY A 315 12.27 -26.67 -23.30
C GLY A 315 11.05 -26.39 -22.43
N THR A 316 9.94 -27.10 -22.66
CA THR A 316 8.70 -26.98 -21.86
C THR A 316 8.96 -27.30 -20.39
N ILE A 317 9.73 -28.35 -20.10
CA ILE A 317 10.08 -28.76 -18.73
C ILE A 317 10.93 -27.68 -18.03
N ALA A 318 11.86 -27.05 -18.74
CA ALA A 318 12.65 -25.97 -18.18
C ALA A 318 11.77 -24.73 -17.86
N ILE A 319 10.78 -24.42 -18.72
CA ILE A 319 9.81 -23.33 -18.47
C ILE A 319 8.97 -23.65 -17.24
N THR A 320 8.39 -24.86 -17.16
CA THR A 320 7.53 -25.25 -16.04
C THR A 320 8.31 -25.21 -14.73
N ALA A 321 9.54 -25.74 -14.69
CA ALA A 321 10.40 -25.67 -13.51
C ALA A 321 10.69 -24.22 -13.04
N LEU A 322 10.99 -23.31 -13.97
CA LEU A 322 11.19 -21.89 -13.65
C LEU A 322 9.93 -21.23 -13.09
N VAL A 323 8.75 -21.55 -13.64
CA VAL A 323 7.45 -21.06 -13.14
C VAL A 323 7.15 -21.58 -11.73
N VAL A 324 7.42 -22.87 -11.47
CA VAL A 324 7.25 -23.46 -10.14
C VAL A 324 8.17 -22.77 -9.13
N LEU A 325 9.46 -22.63 -9.45
CA LEU A 325 10.42 -21.97 -8.57
C LEU A 325 10.01 -20.53 -8.26
N ARG A 326 9.53 -19.80 -9.27
CA ARG A 326 8.99 -18.44 -9.12
C ARG A 326 7.79 -18.39 -8.18
N GLN A 327 6.88 -19.35 -8.24
CA GLN A 327 5.71 -19.41 -7.36
C GLN A 327 6.07 -19.79 -5.92
N ILE A 328 7.07 -20.64 -5.71
CA ILE A 328 7.59 -20.96 -4.37
C ILE A 328 8.12 -19.69 -3.69
N VAL A 329 8.93 -18.89 -4.40
CA VAL A 329 9.46 -17.61 -3.87
C VAL A 329 8.32 -16.66 -3.47
N ALA A 330 7.28 -16.56 -4.31
CA ALA A 330 6.12 -15.72 -4.02
C ALA A 330 5.31 -16.20 -2.79
N PHE A 331 5.27 -17.50 -2.54
CA PHE A 331 4.59 -18.08 -1.37
C PHE A 331 5.33 -17.75 -0.07
N TYR A 332 6.65 -17.92 -0.03
CA TYR A 332 7.47 -17.56 1.13
C TYR A 332 7.37 -16.07 1.47
N ASP A 333 7.34 -15.19 0.46
CA ASP A 333 7.13 -13.76 0.68
C ASP A 333 5.78 -13.49 1.37
N ASN A 334 4.72 -14.20 0.97
CA ASN A 334 3.40 -14.04 1.57
C ASN A 334 3.34 -14.57 3.01
N ALA A 335 4.00 -15.70 3.29
CA ALA A 335 4.05 -16.28 4.64
C ALA A 335 4.79 -15.37 5.64
N SER A 336 5.93 -14.78 5.24
CA SER A 336 6.68 -13.87 6.12
C SER A 336 5.91 -12.59 6.47
N LEU A 337 5.13 -12.07 5.52
CA LEU A 337 4.23 -10.94 5.77
C LEU A 337 3.06 -11.33 6.69
N GLN A 338 2.58 -12.58 6.63
CA GLN A 338 1.52 -13.06 7.51
C GLN A 338 1.98 -13.18 8.97
N ASP A 339 3.18 -13.67 9.22
CA ASP A 339 3.73 -13.74 10.59
C ASP A 339 3.89 -12.35 11.21
N GLN A 340 4.38 -11.38 10.43
CA GLN A 340 4.50 -10.00 10.86
C GLN A 340 3.13 -9.37 11.14
N LEU A 341 2.13 -9.61 10.28
CA LEU A 341 0.77 -9.12 10.46
C LEU A 341 0.06 -9.79 11.65
N SER A 342 0.31 -11.07 11.90
CA SER A 342 -0.26 -11.80 13.04
C SER A 342 0.32 -11.31 14.37
N HIS A 343 1.63 -11.06 14.40
CA HIS A 343 2.28 -10.51 15.58
C HIS A 343 1.84 -9.04 15.82
N GLN A 344 1.72 -8.22 14.78
CA GLN A 344 1.18 -6.85 14.89
C GLN A 344 -0.31 -6.80 15.28
N ALA A 345 -1.09 -7.82 14.90
CA ALA A 345 -2.51 -7.89 15.27
C ALA A 345 -2.72 -8.17 16.75
N THR A 346 -1.72 -8.73 17.45
CA THR A 346 -1.84 -9.20 18.84
C THR A 346 -0.87 -8.51 19.81
N HIS A 347 0.18 -7.87 19.33
CA HIS A 347 1.21 -7.21 20.15
C HIS A 347 1.42 -5.76 19.75
N ASP A 348 1.76 -4.92 20.71
CA ASP A 348 2.15 -3.53 20.49
C ASP A 348 3.53 -3.47 19.81
N THR A 349 3.65 -2.66 18.75
CA THR A 349 4.88 -2.63 17.94
C THR A 349 6.05 -1.97 18.63
N LEU A 350 5.79 -1.09 19.59
CA LEU A 350 6.83 -0.37 20.33
C LEU A 350 7.33 -1.23 21.51
N THR A 351 6.41 -1.61 22.40
CA THR A 351 6.75 -2.28 23.67
C THR A 351 6.81 -3.80 23.58
N ARG A 352 6.33 -4.40 22.48
CA ARG A 352 6.19 -5.86 22.30
C ARG A 352 5.26 -6.56 23.29
N LEU A 353 4.56 -5.80 24.14
CA LEU A 353 3.53 -6.33 25.03
C LEU A 353 2.28 -6.76 24.25
N ALA A 354 1.34 -7.43 24.93
CA ALA A 354 0.02 -7.65 24.34
C ALA A 354 -0.62 -6.30 23.97
N ASN A 355 -1.28 -6.23 22.84
CA ASN A 355 -2.09 -5.06 22.49
C ASN A 355 -3.51 -5.21 23.07
N ARG A 356 -4.35 -4.19 22.87
CA ARG A 356 -5.75 -4.19 23.31
C ARG A 356 -6.53 -5.43 22.86
N ALA A 357 -6.33 -5.91 21.63
CA ALA A 357 -7.06 -7.07 21.12
C ALA A 357 -6.70 -8.37 21.87
N LEU A 358 -5.40 -8.63 22.05
CA LEU A 358 -4.93 -9.81 22.79
C LEU A 358 -5.27 -9.72 24.29
N PHE A 359 -5.25 -8.51 24.86
CA PHE A 359 -5.70 -8.29 26.23
C PHE A 359 -7.18 -8.66 26.40
N THR A 360 -8.07 -8.17 25.53
CA THR A 360 -9.50 -8.45 25.58
C THR A 360 -9.78 -9.95 25.49
N GLU A 361 -9.16 -10.64 24.52
CA GLU A 361 -9.28 -12.10 24.37
C GLU A 361 -8.86 -12.84 25.66
N ARG A 362 -7.73 -12.45 26.26
CA ARG A 362 -7.25 -13.08 27.50
C ARG A 362 -8.09 -12.72 28.71
N ALA A 363 -8.67 -11.52 28.78
CA ALA A 363 -9.56 -11.13 29.86
C ALA A 363 -10.88 -11.92 29.80
N GLU A 364 -11.48 -12.06 28.61
CA GLU A 364 -12.68 -12.87 28.40
C GLU A 364 -12.46 -14.34 28.77
N GLY A 365 -11.33 -14.92 28.33
CA GLY A 365 -10.96 -16.28 28.72
C GLY A 365 -10.78 -16.43 30.23
N ALA A 366 -10.08 -15.50 30.88
CA ALA A 366 -9.85 -15.55 32.32
C ALA A 366 -11.16 -15.47 33.14
N LEU A 367 -12.10 -14.60 32.73
CA LEU A 367 -13.39 -14.42 33.40
C LEU A 367 -14.30 -15.66 33.26
N THR A 368 -14.14 -16.42 32.18
CA THR A 368 -14.90 -17.66 31.93
C THR A 368 -14.36 -18.85 32.73
N GLU A 369 -13.04 -18.90 32.95
CA GLU A 369 -12.32 -20.04 33.57
C GLU A 369 -12.34 -20.03 35.12
N THR A 370 -13.04 -19.09 35.76
CA THR A 370 -12.97 -18.81 37.21
C THR A 370 -13.61 -19.92 38.08
N ALA A 371 -13.01 -21.11 38.14
CA ALA A 371 -13.36 -22.20 39.04
C ALA A 371 -12.30 -22.33 40.15
N GLY A 372 -12.23 -21.35 41.06
CA GLY A 372 -11.32 -21.42 42.21
C GLY A 372 -10.92 -20.06 42.78
N ARG A 373 -9.83 -19.46 42.27
CA ARG A 373 -9.33 -18.14 42.68
C ARG A 373 -9.70 -17.07 41.64
N GLY A 374 -9.72 -15.81 42.07
CA GLY A 374 -10.25 -14.68 41.30
C GLY A 374 -9.31 -14.20 40.18
N VAL A 375 -9.87 -13.32 39.35
CA VAL A 375 -9.16 -12.53 38.36
C VAL A 375 -9.14 -11.09 38.84
N ALA A 376 -8.06 -10.34 38.63
CA ALA A 376 -8.02 -8.90 38.88
C ALA A 376 -7.39 -8.16 37.70
N LEU A 377 -7.81 -6.92 37.48
CA LEU A 377 -7.24 -6.01 36.49
C LEU A 377 -6.69 -4.76 37.19
N ALA A 378 -5.40 -4.48 36.97
CA ALA A 378 -4.81 -3.18 37.25
C ALA A 378 -4.67 -2.40 35.93
N LEU A 379 -5.47 -1.35 35.76
CA LEU A 379 -5.34 -0.39 34.65
C LEU A 379 -4.43 0.75 35.11
N ILE A 380 -3.43 1.09 34.30
CA ILE A 380 -2.30 1.94 34.66
C ILE A 380 -2.18 3.06 33.62
N ASP A 381 -2.10 4.29 34.08
CA ASP A 381 -1.82 5.46 33.25
C ASP A 381 -0.59 6.19 33.80
N LEU A 382 0.34 6.52 32.90
CA LEU A 382 1.56 7.23 33.26
C LEU A 382 1.26 8.73 33.44
N ASP A 383 1.42 9.21 34.68
CA ASP A 383 1.12 10.58 35.02
C ASP A 383 2.04 11.54 34.25
N ASP A 384 1.43 12.56 33.62
CA ASP A 384 2.11 13.64 32.90
C ASP A 384 3.02 13.18 31.74
N PHE A 385 2.79 11.98 31.17
CA PHE A 385 3.54 11.48 30.01
C PHE A 385 3.52 12.44 28.81
N LYS A 386 2.39 13.12 28.57
CA LYS A 386 2.29 14.17 27.54
C LYS A 386 3.34 15.28 27.74
N THR A 387 3.62 15.68 28.98
CA THR A 387 4.63 16.69 29.29
C THR A 387 6.03 16.22 28.92
N VAL A 388 6.32 14.93 29.08
CA VAL A 388 7.59 14.32 28.63
C VAL A 388 7.72 14.42 27.10
N ASN A 389 6.68 14.05 26.36
CA ASN A 389 6.67 14.15 24.90
C ASN A 389 6.82 15.59 24.41
N ASP A 390 6.11 16.54 25.04
CA ASP A 390 6.08 17.94 24.62
C ASP A 390 7.41 18.65 24.96
N ARG A 391 8.13 18.24 26.02
CA ARG A 391 9.40 18.85 26.45
C ARG A 391 10.66 18.17 25.91
N LEU A 392 10.68 16.84 25.83
CA LEU A 392 11.86 16.04 25.50
C LEU A 392 11.75 15.34 24.15
N GLY A 393 10.58 15.40 23.51
CA GLY A 393 10.33 14.81 22.20
C GLY A 393 9.83 13.36 22.27
N HIS A 394 9.23 12.92 21.16
CA HIS A 394 8.57 11.62 21.09
C HIS A 394 9.53 10.43 21.20
N ALA A 395 10.80 10.59 20.81
CA ALA A 395 11.80 9.52 20.94
C ALA A 395 12.08 9.15 22.40
N VAL A 396 12.18 10.16 23.28
CA VAL A 396 12.35 9.97 24.73
C VAL A 396 11.10 9.35 25.33
N GLY A 397 9.91 9.79 24.90
CA GLY A 397 8.64 9.19 25.31
C GLY A 397 8.52 7.72 24.90
N ASP A 398 8.92 7.37 23.66
CA ASP A 398 8.93 6.00 23.19
C ASP A 398 9.90 5.12 24.00
N ALA A 399 11.10 5.62 24.30
CA ALA A 399 12.07 4.94 25.16
C ALA A 399 11.55 4.76 26.58
N LEU A 400 10.85 5.75 27.13
CA LEU A 400 10.18 5.67 28.42
C LEU A 400 9.11 4.57 28.44
N LEU A 401 8.27 4.50 27.41
CA LEU A 401 7.23 3.46 27.31
C LEU A 401 7.83 2.04 27.25
N VAL A 402 8.97 1.86 26.57
CA VAL A 402 9.71 0.59 26.56
C VAL A 402 10.24 0.25 27.95
N ALA A 403 10.86 1.21 28.64
CA ALA A 403 11.38 0.99 30.00
C ALA A 403 10.26 0.65 31.01
N VAL A 404 9.11 1.30 30.90
CA VAL A 404 7.91 0.99 31.69
C VAL A 404 7.41 -0.43 31.39
N ALA A 405 7.34 -0.81 30.11
CA ALA A 405 6.92 -2.15 29.71
C ALA A 405 7.80 -3.26 30.30
N ASP A 406 9.12 -3.05 30.31
CA ASP A 406 10.07 -3.99 30.90
C ASP A 406 9.88 -4.10 32.42
N ARG A 407 9.68 -2.97 33.11
CA ARG A 407 9.42 -2.95 34.57
C ARG A 407 8.12 -3.65 34.94
N LEU A 408 7.04 -3.38 34.21
CA LEU A 408 5.76 -4.04 34.43
C LEU A 408 5.89 -5.55 34.23
N SER A 409 6.60 -5.98 33.19
CA SER A 409 6.84 -7.40 32.90
C SER A 409 7.66 -8.08 34.00
N ALA A 410 8.61 -7.37 34.61
CA ALA A 410 9.38 -7.87 35.75
C ALA A 410 8.57 -7.94 37.06
N CYS A 411 7.49 -7.17 37.18
CA CYS A 411 6.63 -7.15 38.36
C CYS A 411 5.61 -8.29 38.41
N ILE A 412 5.45 -9.07 37.34
CA ILE A 412 4.40 -10.09 37.23
C ILE A 412 4.99 -11.50 37.04
N ARG A 413 4.20 -12.52 37.35
CA ARG A 413 4.60 -13.93 37.16
C ARG A 413 4.16 -14.46 35.81
N ARG A 414 4.73 -15.60 35.45
CA ARG A 414 4.34 -16.36 34.25
C ARG A 414 2.87 -16.82 34.40
N GLY A 415 1.99 -16.34 33.52
CA GLY A 415 0.54 -16.61 33.56
C GLY A 415 -0.31 -15.34 33.62
N ASP A 416 0.23 -14.26 34.19
CA ASP A 416 -0.37 -12.93 34.12
C ASP A 416 -0.09 -12.30 32.75
N THR A 417 -0.84 -11.26 32.39
CA THR A 417 -0.65 -10.54 31.11
C THR A 417 -0.42 -9.07 31.35
N VAL A 418 0.70 -8.54 30.84
CA VAL A 418 0.88 -7.10 30.65
C VAL A 418 0.50 -6.74 29.21
N ALA A 419 -0.28 -5.68 29.06
CA ALA A 419 -0.68 -5.13 27.77
C ALA A 419 -0.47 -3.62 27.75
N ARG A 420 -0.22 -3.08 26.56
CA ARG A 420 -0.33 -1.64 26.29
C ARG A 420 -1.62 -1.41 25.49
N LEU A 421 -2.53 -0.65 26.07
CA LEU A 421 -3.86 -0.44 25.49
C LEU A 421 -3.89 0.72 24.47
N GLY A 422 -2.93 1.63 24.58
CA GLY A 422 -2.70 2.76 23.67
C GLY A 422 -2.06 3.94 24.42
N GLY A 423 -1.30 4.79 23.73
CA GLY A 423 -0.69 5.98 24.36
C GLY A 423 0.21 5.61 25.55
N ASP A 424 -0.12 6.16 26.71
CA ASP A 424 0.45 5.97 28.05
C ASP A 424 -0.30 4.95 28.91
N GLU A 425 -1.34 4.29 28.37
CA GLU A 425 -2.15 3.33 29.11
C GLU A 425 -1.63 1.90 29.00
N PHE A 426 -1.41 1.29 30.16
CA PHE A 426 -1.05 -0.11 30.33
C PHE A 426 -2.12 -0.85 31.14
N ALA A 427 -2.18 -2.16 30.96
CA ALA A 427 -3.06 -3.02 31.73
C ALA A 427 -2.32 -4.28 32.19
N VAL A 428 -2.57 -4.69 33.43
CA VAL A 428 -2.06 -5.93 33.99
C VAL A 428 -3.25 -6.79 34.40
N LEU A 429 -3.44 -7.91 33.71
CA LEU A 429 -4.42 -8.94 34.05
C LEU A 429 -3.76 -9.99 34.94
N LEU A 430 -4.21 -10.04 36.18
CA LEU A 430 -3.76 -10.98 37.21
C LEU A 430 -4.72 -12.16 37.26
N ARG A 431 -4.18 -13.37 37.12
CA ARG A 431 -4.97 -14.62 37.17
C ARG A 431 -4.65 -15.40 38.43
N ASP A 432 -5.64 -16.13 38.92
CA ASP A 432 -5.50 -17.02 40.07
C ASP A 432 -4.99 -16.27 41.32
N VAL A 433 -5.63 -15.13 41.62
CA VAL A 433 -5.26 -14.22 42.71
C VAL A 433 -6.43 -13.97 43.67
N THR A 434 -6.09 -13.72 44.93
CA THR A 434 -6.99 -13.15 45.94
C THR A 434 -6.91 -11.62 45.91
N ALA A 435 -7.90 -10.94 46.51
CA ALA A 435 -7.89 -9.48 46.60
C ALA A 435 -6.60 -8.94 47.24
N ALA A 436 -6.15 -9.55 48.35
CA ALA A 436 -4.93 -9.15 49.03
C ALA A 436 -3.66 -9.35 48.19
N GLU A 437 -3.56 -10.44 47.42
CA GLU A 437 -2.44 -10.65 46.49
C GLU A 437 -2.46 -9.60 45.36
N ALA A 438 -3.64 -9.26 44.85
CA ALA A 438 -3.79 -8.23 43.84
C ALA A 438 -3.36 -6.84 44.36
N ASP A 439 -3.67 -6.51 45.62
CA ASP A 439 -3.18 -5.28 46.27
C ASP A 439 -1.64 -5.29 46.37
N GLN A 440 -1.04 -6.38 46.87
CA GLN A 440 0.42 -6.49 46.99
C GLN A 440 1.15 -6.36 45.64
N ILE A 441 0.62 -6.98 44.59
CA ILE A 441 1.21 -6.88 43.24
C ILE A 441 1.07 -5.45 42.71
N THR A 442 -0.07 -4.81 42.93
CA THR A 442 -0.33 -3.43 42.48
C THR A 442 0.55 -2.43 43.22
N GLU A 443 0.74 -2.61 44.52
CA GLU A 443 1.65 -1.80 45.33
C GLU A 443 3.10 -1.95 44.85
N ARG A 444 3.54 -3.19 44.57
CA ARG A 444 4.86 -3.45 43.96
C ARG A 444 5.02 -2.74 42.62
N ILE A 445 4.00 -2.72 41.78
CA ILE A 445 4.02 -2.01 40.50
C ILE A 445 4.25 -0.51 40.72
N ILE A 446 3.47 0.12 41.60
CA ILE A 446 3.62 1.55 41.91
C ILE A 446 5.02 1.88 42.42
N THR A 447 5.52 1.11 43.40
CA THR A 447 6.85 1.34 43.95
C THR A 447 7.94 1.18 42.89
N THR A 448 7.81 0.19 42.00
CA THR A 448 8.78 -0.07 40.94
C THR A 448 8.77 1.04 39.89
N LEU A 449 7.59 1.53 39.49
CA LEU A 449 7.46 2.64 38.54
C LEU A 449 7.99 3.95 39.13
N GLY A 450 7.81 4.18 40.44
CA GLY A 450 8.30 5.36 41.16
C GLY A 450 9.82 5.46 41.34
N THR A 451 10.62 4.59 40.72
CA THR A 451 12.09 4.71 40.68
C THR A 451 12.54 5.38 39.38
N PRO A 452 13.65 6.15 39.34
CA PRO A 452 14.09 6.78 38.10
C PRO A 452 14.41 5.76 36.98
N VAL A 453 13.97 5.99 35.75
CA VAL A 453 14.28 5.20 34.54
C VAL A 453 15.29 5.92 33.66
N ALA A 454 16.20 5.17 33.04
CA ALA A 454 17.00 5.68 31.94
C ALA A 454 16.20 5.55 30.62
N ALA A 455 15.94 6.66 29.94
CA ALA A 455 15.25 6.71 28.65
C ALA A 455 16.03 7.66 27.70
N ASP A 456 16.63 7.10 26.65
CA ASP A 456 17.40 7.84 25.62
C ASP A 456 18.45 8.82 26.20
N GLY A 457 19.17 8.39 27.25
CA GLY A 457 20.19 9.20 27.91
C GLY A 457 19.68 10.17 28.98
N HIS A 458 18.37 10.20 29.23
CA HIS A 458 17.75 10.96 30.33
C HIS A 458 17.38 10.05 31.51
N GLU A 459 17.53 10.56 32.72
CA GLU A 459 17.03 9.92 33.93
C GLU A 459 15.69 10.57 34.32
N LEU A 460 14.60 9.82 34.19
CA LEU A 460 13.24 10.32 34.36
C LEU A 460 12.57 9.65 35.56
N LEU A 461 11.98 10.46 36.43
CA LEU A 461 11.07 9.97 37.46
C LEU A 461 9.65 9.99 36.89
N VAL A 462 9.00 8.83 36.84
CA VAL A 462 7.63 8.70 36.33
C VAL A 462 6.73 8.14 37.40
N GLN A 463 5.58 8.77 37.57
CA GLN A 463 4.52 8.32 38.47
C GLN A 463 3.41 7.67 37.64
N ALA A 464 2.61 6.83 38.29
CA ALA A 464 1.48 6.20 37.65
C ALA A 464 0.27 6.22 38.57
N SER A 465 -0.90 6.44 37.96
CA SER A 465 -2.19 6.29 38.61
C SER A 465 -2.79 4.95 38.19
N ILE A 466 -3.25 4.14 39.16
CA ILE A 466 -3.71 2.77 38.91
C ILE A 466 -5.14 2.56 39.41
N GLY A 467 -5.98 1.98 38.57
CA GLY A 467 -7.30 1.47 38.94
C GLY A 467 -7.27 -0.05 39.06
N LEU A 468 -7.59 -0.57 40.25
CA LEU A 468 -7.60 -2.01 40.52
C LEU A 468 -9.05 -2.52 40.64
N VAL A 469 -9.41 -3.56 39.90
CA VAL A 469 -10.76 -4.15 39.96
C VAL A 469 -10.70 -5.67 40.01
N ASP A 470 -11.58 -6.28 40.80
CA ASP A 470 -11.78 -7.72 40.82
C ASP A 470 -12.77 -8.14 39.73
N GLY A 471 -12.41 -9.16 38.96
CA GLY A 471 -13.29 -9.83 38.02
C GLY A 471 -14.29 -10.71 38.77
N VAL A 472 -15.58 -10.54 38.45
CA VAL A 472 -16.66 -11.37 38.99
C VAL A 472 -17.30 -12.18 37.87
N ALA A 473 -17.86 -13.34 38.22
CA ALA A 473 -18.54 -14.21 37.26
C ALA A 473 -19.66 -13.44 36.53
N GLY A 474 -19.72 -13.58 35.20
CA GLY A 474 -20.69 -12.90 34.34
C GLY A 474 -20.28 -11.49 33.89
N MET A 475 -19.14 -10.97 34.34
CA MET A 475 -18.55 -9.74 33.79
C MET A 475 -17.86 -10.05 32.44
N ASP A 476 -17.93 -9.11 31.50
CA ASP A 476 -17.13 -9.14 30.28
C ASP A 476 -15.88 -8.24 30.39
N ALA A 477 -14.96 -8.35 29.43
CA ALA A 477 -13.74 -7.54 29.43
C ALA A 477 -14.02 -6.02 29.34
N SER A 478 -15.15 -5.62 28.76
CA SER A 478 -15.51 -4.21 28.58
C SER A 478 -15.93 -3.58 29.91
N GLU A 479 -16.73 -4.27 30.71
CA GLU A 479 -17.14 -3.82 32.04
C GLU A 479 -15.96 -3.85 33.01
N LEU A 480 -15.07 -4.85 32.89
CA LEU A 480 -13.84 -4.91 33.68
C LEU A 480 -12.95 -3.68 33.42
N LEU A 481 -12.72 -3.34 32.15
CA LEU A 481 -11.98 -2.13 31.76
C LEU A 481 -12.68 -0.85 32.22
N ARG A 482 -14.01 -0.75 32.09
CA ARG A 482 -14.78 0.43 32.51
C ARG A 482 -14.63 0.69 34.01
N ARG A 483 -14.76 -0.33 34.85
CA ARG A 483 -14.60 -0.20 36.30
C ARG A 483 -13.17 0.14 36.71
N ALA A 484 -12.18 -0.44 36.03
CA ALA A 484 -10.79 -0.11 36.25
C ALA A 484 -10.50 1.36 35.88
N ASP A 485 -11.08 1.86 34.80
CA ASP A 485 -10.98 3.26 34.38
C ASP A 485 -11.56 4.23 35.42
N VAL A 486 -12.77 3.94 35.94
CA VAL A 486 -13.38 4.71 37.03
C VAL A 486 -12.47 4.75 38.26
N ALA A 487 -11.88 3.61 38.64
CA ALA A 487 -10.98 3.54 39.78
C ALA A 487 -9.67 4.30 39.55
N MET A 488 -9.06 4.15 38.38
CA MET A 488 -7.85 4.85 37.97
C MET A 488 -8.07 6.37 37.96
N TYR A 489 -9.23 6.80 37.46
CA TYR A 489 -9.59 8.21 37.46
C TYR A 489 -9.72 8.77 38.89
N THR A 490 -10.36 8.04 39.80
CA THR A 490 -10.38 8.45 41.22
C THR A 490 -8.97 8.47 41.84
N ALA A 491 -8.05 7.61 41.39
CA ALA A 491 -6.65 7.68 41.82
C ALA A 491 -6.00 9.01 41.39
N LYS A 492 -6.27 9.49 40.17
CA LYS A 492 -5.83 10.80 39.69
C LYS A 492 -6.41 11.95 40.52
N GLU A 493 -7.72 11.93 40.81
CA GLU A 493 -8.39 12.94 41.63
C GLU A 493 -7.85 13.00 43.06
N ARG A 494 -7.42 11.87 43.62
CA ARG A 494 -6.81 11.78 44.96
C ARG A 494 -5.34 12.20 45.00
N GLY A 495 -4.85 12.88 43.97
CA GLY A 495 -3.50 13.45 43.91
C GLY A 495 -2.46 12.58 43.19
N LYS A 496 -2.89 11.73 42.24
CA LYS A 496 -2.03 10.89 41.39
C LYS A 496 -1.09 9.95 42.17
N SER A 497 -0.20 9.24 41.47
CA SER A 497 0.87 8.41 42.03
C SER A 497 0.42 7.36 43.07
N ARG A 498 -0.75 6.75 42.83
CA ARG A 498 -1.37 5.77 43.75
C ARG A 498 -2.26 4.80 43.00
N TYR A 499 -2.67 3.74 43.69
CA TYR A 499 -3.77 2.91 43.22
C TYR A 499 -5.04 3.18 44.02
N VAL A 500 -6.17 2.97 43.37
CA VAL A 500 -7.48 2.90 44.02
C VAL A 500 -8.16 1.63 43.56
N ARG A 501 -8.68 0.86 44.51
CA ARG A 501 -9.52 -0.30 44.21
C ARG A 501 -10.95 0.16 43.94
N TYR A 502 -11.54 -0.36 42.86
CA TYR A 502 -12.92 -0.10 42.50
C TYR A 502 -13.85 -0.52 43.64
N ALA A 503 -14.77 0.39 43.97
CA ALA A 503 -15.89 0.16 44.87
C ALA A 503 -17.16 0.71 44.22
N GLN A 504 -18.31 0.11 44.53
CA GLN A 504 -19.57 0.39 43.84
C GLN A 504 -20.05 1.85 44.04
N ASP A 505 -19.66 2.51 45.13
CA ASP A 505 -19.94 3.93 45.38
C ASP A 505 -19.26 4.87 44.36
N MET A 506 -18.20 4.40 43.70
CA MET A 506 -17.46 5.18 42.71
C MET A 506 -18.26 5.41 41.42
N ASP A 507 -19.11 4.47 41.02
CA ASP A 507 -20.01 4.66 39.87
C ASP A 507 -21.03 5.78 40.15
N THR A 508 -21.46 5.94 41.41
CA THR A 508 -22.40 7.00 41.81
C THR A 508 -21.75 8.37 41.68
N ARG A 509 -20.50 8.52 42.14
CA ARG A 509 -19.72 9.76 41.99
C ARG A 509 -19.46 10.12 40.53
N ALA A 510 -19.21 9.14 39.66
CA ALA A 510 -19.00 9.39 38.23
C ALA A 510 -20.26 9.97 37.57
N VAL A 511 -21.43 9.45 37.92
CA VAL A 511 -22.74 9.96 37.48
C VAL A 511 -23.00 11.36 38.03
N GLU A 512 -22.72 11.60 39.31
CA GLU A 512 -22.83 12.93 39.94
C GLU A 512 -21.94 13.96 39.25
N HIS A 513 -20.68 13.63 38.95
CA HIS A 513 -19.78 14.52 38.22
C HIS A 513 -20.27 14.83 36.79
N ALA A 514 -20.86 13.86 36.09
CA ALA A 514 -21.42 14.09 34.75
C ALA A 514 -22.62 15.04 34.80
N ARG A 515 -23.47 14.88 35.82
CA ARG A 515 -24.61 15.77 36.08
C ARG A 515 -24.15 17.18 36.45
N LEU A 516 -23.20 17.29 37.39
CA LEU A 516 -22.61 18.55 37.81
C LEU A 516 -21.97 19.31 36.64
N GLY A 517 -21.39 18.58 35.66
CA GLY A 517 -20.85 19.18 34.44
C GLY A 517 -21.92 19.73 33.49
N ALA A 518 -23.08 19.08 33.41
CA ALA A 518 -24.21 19.63 32.65
C ALA A 518 -24.77 20.90 33.31
N GLU A 519 -24.88 20.89 34.64
CA GLU A 519 -25.38 22.01 35.45
C GLU A 519 -24.41 23.20 35.43
N LEU A 520 -23.10 22.97 35.53
CA LEU A 520 -22.08 24.03 35.46
C LEU A 520 -22.12 24.80 34.12
N ARG A 521 -22.48 24.13 33.02
CA ARG A 521 -22.66 24.80 31.72
C ARG A 521 -23.84 25.78 31.76
N GLN A 522 -24.93 25.41 32.44
CA GLN A 522 -26.08 26.29 32.61
C GLN A 522 -25.74 27.47 33.53
N ALA A 523 -25.00 27.21 34.61
CA ALA A 523 -24.56 28.19 35.60
C ALA A 523 -23.80 29.38 35.00
N LEU A 524 -23.00 29.15 33.95
CA LEU A 524 -22.27 30.20 33.21
C LEU A 524 -23.19 31.25 32.58
N THR A 525 -24.40 30.84 32.19
CA THR A 525 -25.40 31.73 31.56
C THR A 525 -26.50 32.19 32.52
N ALA A 526 -26.74 31.42 33.59
CA ALA A 526 -27.81 31.67 34.56
C ALA A 526 -27.43 32.65 35.68
N GLY A 527 -26.19 33.16 35.70
CA GLY A 527 -25.72 34.10 36.72
C GLY A 527 -25.50 33.46 38.10
N GLU A 528 -25.22 32.15 38.12
CA GLU A 528 -25.03 31.37 39.35
C GLU A 528 -23.58 31.39 39.86
N LEU A 529 -22.64 31.78 38.99
CA LEU A 529 -21.26 32.02 39.34
C LEU A 529 -21.07 33.45 39.85
N PHE A 530 -20.26 33.61 40.89
CA PHE A 530 -19.86 34.91 41.44
C PHE A 530 -18.42 34.87 41.95
N LEU A 531 -17.81 36.06 42.11
CA LEU A 531 -16.44 36.19 42.61
C LEU A 531 -16.45 36.71 44.05
N LEU A 532 -15.62 36.09 44.89
CA LEU A 532 -15.14 36.67 46.14
C LEU A 532 -13.71 37.17 45.95
N TYR A 533 -13.27 38.11 46.77
CA TYR A 533 -11.96 38.73 46.63
C TYR A 533 -11.19 38.64 47.94
N GLN A 534 -10.03 38.00 47.89
CA GLN A 534 -9.15 37.86 49.05
C GLN A 534 -8.01 38.88 48.95
N PRO A 535 -7.85 39.81 49.91
CA PRO A 535 -6.76 40.78 49.90
C PRO A 535 -5.39 40.12 49.97
N VAL A 536 -4.47 40.60 49.13
CA VAL A 536 -3.04 40.30 49.17
C VAL A 536 -2.32 41.55 49.63
N VAL A 537 -1.55 41.44 50.72
CA VAL A 537 -0.89 42.59 51.37
C VAL A 537 0.63 42.46 51.33
N ALA A 538 1.32 43.59 51.21
CA ALA A 538 2.77 43.67 51.25
C ALA A 538 3.27 43.64 52.71
N LEU A 539 4.30 42.84 52.99
CA LEU A 539 4.92 42.76 54.32
C LEU A 539 6.21 43.60 54.38
N PRO A 540 6.51 44.23 55.53
CA PRO A 540 5.80 44.13 56.82
C PRO A 540 4.61 45.10 56.98
N GLY A 541 4.41 46.05 56.06
CA GLY A 541 3.51 47.20 56.25
C GLY A 541 2.01 46.90 56.21
N GLY A 542 1.59 45.75 55.69
CA GLY A 542 0.18 45.39 55.55
C GLY A 542 -0.58 46.16 54.46
N GLU A 543 0.12 46.90 53.61
CA GLU A 543 -0.48 47.68 52.52
C GLU A 543 -1.08 46.75 51.46
N LEU A 544 -2.26 47.09 50.94
CA LEU A 544 -2.93 46.30 49.91
C LEU A 544 -2.10 46.32 48.61
N SER A 545 -1.61 45.15 48.20
CA SER A 545 -0.90 44.96 46.93
C SER A 545 -1.82 44.52 45.80
N GLY A 546 -2.97 43.91 46.13
CA GLY A 546 -3.93 43.41 45.16
C GLY A 546 -4.98 42.53 45.82
N VAL A 547 -5.81 41.87 45.00
CA VAL A 547 -6.80 40.89 45.46
C VAL A 547 -6.75 39.64 44.59
N GLU A 548 -6.93 38.47 45.20
CA GLU A 548 -7.15 37.22 44.48
C GLU A 548 -8.65 37.03 44.23
N ALA A 549 -9.04 36.83 42.97
CA ALA A 549 -10.43 36.57 42.59
C ALA A 549 -10.75 35.08 42.72
N LEU A 550 -11.65 34.76 43.65
CA LEU A 550 -12.02 33.41 44.02
C LEU A 550 -13.44 33.11 43.53
N VAL A 551 -13.55 32.28 42.48
CA VAL A 551 -14.85 31.88 41.93
C VAL A 551 -15.65 31.04 42.91
N ARG A 552 -16.95 31.28 42.95
CA ARG A 552 -17.94 30.54 43.76
C ARG A 552 -19.14 30.22 42.90
N TRP A 553 -19.76 29.09 43.17
CA TRP A 553 -20.99 28.67 42.49
C TRP A 553 -22.12 28.55 43.50
N ARG A 554 -23.19 29.32 43.27
CA ARG A 554 -24.44 29.22 44.01
C ARG A 554 -25.44 28.41 43.18
N HIS A 555 -25.44 27.10 43.40
CA HIS A 555 -26.33 26.17 42.75
C HIS A 555 -27.76 26.30 43.31
N PRO A 556 -28.82 26.25 42.47
CA PRO A 556 -30.22 26.40 42.91
C PRO A 556 -30.67 25.31 43.90
N GLU A 557 -30.30 24.06 43.68
CA GLU A 557 -30.63 22.92 44.57
C GLU A 557 -29.58 22.68 45.68
N HIS A 558 -28.29 22.66 45.33
CA HIS A 558 -27.20 22.28 46.25
C HIS A 558 -26.61 23.44 47.09
N GLY A 559 -27.06 24.68 46.88
CA GLY A 559 -26.52 25.83 47.60
C GLY A 559 -25.10 26.20 47.16
N LEU A 560 -24.19 26.51 48.10
CA LEU A 560 -22.84 26.92 47.75
C LEU A 560 -21.97 25.69 47.43
N VAL A 561 -21.67 25.47 46.17
CA VAL A 561 -20.82 24.37 45.69
C VAL A 561 -19.34 24.77 45.77
N SER A 562 -18.52 23.89 46.33
CA SER A 562 -17.09 24.15 46.52
C SER A 562 -16.35 24.16 45.18
N PRO A 563 -15.39 25.08 44.95
CA PRO A 563 -14.49 25.01 43.80
C PRO A 563 -13.76 23.66 43.67
N ALA A 564 -13.46 23.00 44.80
CA ALA A 564 -12.83 21.68 44.78
C ALA A 564 -13.72 20.59 44.14
N GLU A 565 -15.03 20.85 44.01
CA GLU A 565 -16.00 19.91 43.45
C GLU A 565 -16.27 20.19 41.96
N PHE A 566 -16.46 21.45 41.57
CA PHE A 566 -16.82 21.77 40.19
C PHE A 566 -15.64 22.10 39.27
N ILE A 567 -14.48 22.54 39.79
CA ILE A 567 -13.30 22.82 38.96
C ILE A 567 -12.75 21.55 38.28
N PRO A 568 -12.59 20.41 38.96
CA PRO A 568 -12.15 19.17 38.30
C PRO A 568 -13.10 18.73 37.18
N VAL A 569 -14.41 18.95 37.36
CA VAL A 569 -15.43 18.67 36.34
C VAL A 569 -15.30 19.62 35.15
N ALA A 570 -15.03 20.91 35.40
CA ALA A 570 -14.78 21.91 34.37
C ALA A 570 -13.55 21.56 33.53
N GLU A 571 -12.46 21.12 34.15
CA GLU A 571 -11.24 20.69 33.46
C GLU A 571 -11.50 19.47 32.57
N ARG A 572 -12.18 18.46 33.10
CA ARG A 572 -12.50 17.21 32.38
C ARG A 572 -13.37 17.45 31.15
N THR A 573 -14.33 18.36 31.27
CA THR A 573 -15.29 18.68 30.19
C THR A 573 -14.78 19.77 29.25
N GLY A 574 -13.58 20.32 29.49
CA GLY A 574 -13.02 21.45 28.74
C GLY A 574 -13.67 22.81 29.04
N MET A 575 -14.70 22.85 29.90
CA MET A 575 -15.38 24.08 30.31
C MET A 575 -14.52 25.00 31.16
N ILE A 576 -13.39 24.53 31.70
CA ILE A 576 -12.45 25.37 32.45
C ILE A 576 -12.03 26.62 31.66
N VAL A 577 -11.98 26.51 30.33
CA VAL A 577 -11.68 27.64 29.43
C VAL A 577 -12.82 28.66 29.45
N GLU A 578 -14.07 28.21 29.37
CA GLU A 578 -15.26 29.07 29.41
C GLU A 578 -15.44 29.73 30.77
N VAL A 579 -15.26 28.96 31.85
CA VAL A 579 -15.26 29.44 33.23
C VAL A 579 -14.14 30.48 33.42
N GLY A 580 -12.92 30.19 32.99
CA GLY A 580 -11.80 31.13 33.08
C GLY A 580 -12.06 32.42 32.32
N ALA A 581 -12.63 32.34 31.11
CA ALA A 581 -12.99 33.52 30.33
C ALA A 581 -14.10 34.35 31.01
N TRP A 582 -15.06 33.70 31.66
CA TRP A 582 -16.08 34.38 32.46
C TRP A 582 -15.48 35.06 33.69
N VAL A 583 -14.64 34.36 34.46
CA VAL A 583 -13.95 34.89 35.65
C VAL A 583 -13.11 36.12 35.29
N LEU A 584 -12.35 36.06 34.19
CA LEU A 584 -11.52 37.17 33.75
C LEU A 584 -12.37 38.41 33.40
N ARG A 585 -13.44 38.24 32.63
CA ARG A 585 -14.35 39.34 32.28
C ARG A 585 -14.97 39.97 33.53
N GLU A 586 -15.44 39.15 34.45
CA GLU A 586 -16.11 39.63 35.67
C GLU A 586 -15.12 40.31 36.63
N ALA A 587 -13.91 39.78 36.77
CA ALA A 587 -12.85 40.42 37.54
C ALA A 587 -12.46 41.80 36.95
N CYS A 588 -12.30 41.91 35.63
CA CYS A 588 -12.03 43.19 34.97
C CYS A 588 -13.19 44.18 35.13
N ARG A 589 -14.44 43.71 34.98
CA ARG A 589 -15.64 44.53 35.18
C ARG A 589 -15.71 45.08 36.60
N GLN A 590 -15.46 44.24 37.60
CA GLN A 590 -15.47 44.64 39.00
C GLN A 590 -14.33 45.61 39.33
N MET A 591 -13.13 45.37 38.79
CA MET A 591 -11.98 46.25 38.97
C MET A 591 -12.17 47.63 38.33
N ALA A 592 -12.92 47.72 37.22
CA ALA A 592 -13.27 49.01 36.62
C ALA A 592 -14.38 49.76 37.39
N ALA A 593 -15.15 49.05 38.21
CA ALA A 593 -16.21 49.62 39.04
C ALA A 593 -15.70 50.09 40.42
N TRP A 594 -14.64 49.48 40.92
CA TRP A 594 -13.85 49.98 42.04
C TRP A 594 -12.95 51.13 41.59
#